data_AF-A0A3D9UXL3-F1
#
_entry.id   AF-A0A3D9UXL3-F1
#
_cell.length_a   1.000
_cell.length_b   1.000
_cell.length_c   1.000
_cell.angle_alpha   90.00
_cell.angle_beta   90.00
_cell.angle_gamma   90.00
#
_symmetry.space_group_name_H-M   'P 1'
#
loop_
_entity.id
_entity.type
_entity.pdbx_description
1 polymer ?
#
loop_
_entity_poly.entity_id
_entity_poly.type
_entity_poly.pdbx_seq_one_letter_code
_entity_poly.pdbx_strand_id
1 'polypeptide(L)'
;MSYTVDPDDLIANSRALQRSTNLVGRVPIAVRLALLTVGDTCGDSAAGGLASNLAVKWQLALGMLVDGGASLVESLGTAGGAYSHNERVVVTALKVAS
;
A
#
# COMPACT_ATOMS: atom_id res chain seq x y z
N MET A 1 -19.79 21.44 9.49
CA MET A 1 -20.07 20.58 8.32
C MET A 1 -20.04 19.14 8.79
N SER A 2 -20.85 18.24 8.21
CA SER A 2 -20.72 16.80 8.47
C SER A 2 -20.04 16.18 7.26
N TYR A 3 -18.81 15.70 7.45
CA TYR A 3 -18.14 14.86 6.46
C TYR A 3 -18.65 13.43 6.62
N THR A 4 -18.88 12.73 5.51
CA THR A 4 -19.14 11.28 5.54
C THR A 4 -17.89 10.48 5.91
N VAL A 5 -16.71 11.08 5.78
CA VAL A 5 -15.40 10.54 6.20
C VAL A 5 -14.55 11.70 6.70
N ASP A 6 -13.98 11.58 7.91
CA ASP A 6 -13.16 12.64 8.52
C ASP A 6 -11.83 12.84 7.75
N PRO A 7 -11.43 14.09 7.43
CA PRO A 7 -10.15 14.38 6.79
C PRO A 7 -8.94 13.87 7.58
N ASP A 8 -8.97 13.93 8.92
CA ASP A 8 -7.87 13.44 9.76
C ASP A 8 -7.79 11.91 9.71
N ASP A 9 -8.94 11.22 9.63
CA ASP A 9 -8.99 9.77 9.43
C ASP A 9 -8.40 9.35 8.08
N LEU A 10 -8.65 10.12 7.01
CA LEU A 10 -8.05 9.87 5.69
C LEU A 10 -6.51 9.98 5.75
N ILE A 11 -5.99 10.98 6.47
CA ILE A 11 -4.54 11.17 6.66
C ILE A 11 -3.95 10.07 7.55
N ALA A 12 -4.65 9.67 8.62
CA ALA A 12 -4.20 8.59 9.48
C ALA A 12 -4.16 7.24 8.73
N ASN A 13 -5.20 6.96 7.94
CA ASN A 13 -5.31 5.75 7.14
C ASN A 13 -4.28 5.70 6.01
N SER A 14 -3.97 6.83 5.36
CA SER A 14 -2.91 6.87 4.34
C SER A 14 -1.54 6.52 4.94
N ARG A 15 -1.21 7.03 6.14
CA ARG A 15 0.03 6.67 6.85
C ARG A 15 0.05 5.20 7.27
N ALA A 16 -1.07 4.66 7.75
CA ALA A 16 -1.19 3.26 8.12
C ALA A 16 -1.02 2.33 6.91
N LEU A 17 -1.63 2.70 5.79
CA LEU A 17 -1.50 1.99 4.52
C LEU A 17 -0.06 2.05 4.01
N GLN A 18 0.60 3.21 4.04
CA GLN A 18 2.01 3.36 3.65
C GLN A 18 2.93 2.43 4.44
N ARG A 19 2.74 2.34 5.77
CA ARG A 19 3.50 1.39 6.60
C ARG A 19 3.26 -0.06 6.17
N SER A 20 2.01 -0.42 5.91
CA SER A 20 1.64 -1.77 5.47
C SER A 20 2.25 -2.11 4.10
N THR A 21 2.16 -1.21 3.13
CA THR A 21 2.77 -1.34 1.80
C THR A 21 4.29 -1.53 1.90
N ASN A 22 4.97 -0.76 2.76
CA ASN A 22 6.40 -0.90 2.98
C ASN A 22 6.80 -2.25 3.62
N LEU A 23 5.96 -2.79 4.50
CA LEU A 23 6.19 -4.11 5.10
C LEU A 23 6.04 -5.22 4.06
N VAL A 24 4.99 -5.14 3.23
CA VAL A 24 4.74 -6.08 2.13
C VAL A 24 5.91 -6.09 1.13
N GLY A 25 6.49 -4.93 0.83
CA GLY A 25 7.66 -4.81 -0.05
C GLY A 25 8.93 -5.51 0.46
N ARG A 26 9.00 -5.91 1.74
CA ARG A 26 10.16 -6.63 2.33
C ARG A 26 10.02 -8.16 2.26
N VAL A 27 8.81 -8.67 2.06
CA VAL A 27 8.50 -10.11 1.97
C VAL A 27 9.02 -10.82 0.69
N PRO A 28 9.20 -10.19 -0.49
CA PRO A 28 9.47 -10.93 -1.74
C PRO A 28 10.78 -11.74 -1.72
N ILE A 29 11.83 -11.23 -1.06
CA ILE A 29 13.14 -11.89 -1.04
C ILE A 29 13.08 -13.17 -0.19
N ALA A 30 12.46 -13.11 0.99
CA ALA A 30 12.35 -14.27 1.87
C ALA A 30 11.52 -15.39 1.24
N VAL A 31 10.40 -15.06 0.59
CA VAL A 31 9.56 -16.07 -0.09
C VAL A 31 10.27 -16.67 -1.30
N ARG A 32 10.99 -15.84 -2.08
CA ARG A 32 11.80 -16.35 -3.20
C ARG A 32 12.85 -17.34 -2.73
N LEU A 33 13.58 -17.03 -1.66
CA LEU A 33 14.60 -17.92 -1.11
C LEU A 33 13.97 -19.24 -0.61
N ALA A 34 12.86 -19.17 0.12
CA ALA A 34 12.15 -20.36 0.59
C ALA A 34 11.68 -21.25 -0.57
N LEU A 35 11.15 -20.67 -1.65
CA LEU A 35 10.73 -21.41 -2.83
C LEU A 35 11.90 -22.06 -3.58
N LEU A 36 13.02 -21.37 -3.70
CA LEU A 36 14.23 -21.95 -4.29
C LEU A 36 14.75 -23.13 -3.45
N THR A 37 14.78 -22.99 -2.12
CA THR A 37 15.15 -24.09 -1.21
C THR A 37 14.23 -25.29 -1.35
N VAL A 38 12.91 -25.09 -1.49
CA VAL A 38 11.96 -26.18 -1.75
C VAL A 38 12.30 -26.90 -3.05
N GLY A 39 12.56 -26.16 -4.13
CA GLY A 39 12.99 -26.71 -5.41
C GLY A 39 14.25 -27.57 -5.30
N ASP A 40 15.27 -27.08 -4.59
CA ASP A 40 16.52 -27.80 -4.36
C ASP A 40 16.32 -29.07 -3.51
N THR A 41 15.46 -29.01 -2.47
CA THR A 41 15.18 -30.17 -1.60
C THR A 41 14.35 -31.26 -2.28
N CYS A 42 13.50 -30.91 -3.25
CA CYS A 42 12.69 -31.90 -3.96
C CYS A 42 13.52 -32.79 -4.89
N GLY A 43 14.72 -32.36 -5.32
CA GLY A 43 15.62 -33.12 -6.20
C GLY A 43 15.09 -33.43 -7.61
N ASP A 44 13.85 -33.02 -7.89
CA ASP A 44 13.16 -33.15 -9.17
C ASP A 44 13.24 -31.82 -9.94
N SER A 45 13.77 -31.87 -11.15
CA SER A 45 13.91 -30.71 -12.04
C SER A 45 12.55 -30.10 -12.41
N ALA A 46 11.47 -30.89 -12.43
CA ALA A 46 10.11 -30.37 -12.62
C ALA A 46 9.65 -29.54 -11.41
N ALA A 47 9.95 -29.98 -10.19
CA ALA A 47 9.64 -29.25 -8.95
C ALA A 47 10.44 -27.94 -8.86
N GLY A 48 11.72 -27.94 -9.25
CA GLY A 48 12.54 -26.72 -9.34
C GLY A 48 11.99 -25.69 -10.32
N GLY A 49 11.54 -26.13 -11.50
CA GLY A 49 10.89 -25.26 -12.50
C GLY A 49 9.58 -24.66 -11.99
N LEU A 50 8.77 -25.45 -11.28
CA LEU A 50 7.50 -24.99 -10.70
C LEU A 50 7.72 -23.98 -9.56
N ALA A 51 8.70 -24.24 -8.69
CA ALA A 51 9.08 -23.35 -7.59
C ALA A 51 9.63 -22.00 -8.10
N SER A 52 10.46 -22.02 -9.14
CA SER A 52 10.96 -20.81 -9.80
C SER A 52 9.83 -19.98 -10.41
N ASN A 53 8.92 -20.62 -11.15
CA ASN A 53 7.74 -19.94 -11.71
C ASN A 53 6.85 -19.33 -10.63
N LEU A 54 6.64 -20.04 -9.52
CA LEU A 54 5.87 -19.55 -8.39
C LEU A 54 6.55 -18.33 -7.75
N ALA A 55 7.88 -18.37 -7.60
CA ALA A 55 8.64 -17.24 -7.06
C ALA A 55 8.52 -15.98 -7.94
N VAL A 56 8.59 -16.14 -9.27
CA VAL A 56 8.40 -15.03 -10.22
C VAL A 56 6.98 -14.47 -10.13
N LYS A 57 5.95 -15.32 -10.16
CA LYS A 57 4.55 -14.88 -10.06
C LYS A 57 4.27 -14.18 -8.73
N TRP A 58 4.83 -14.68 -7.63
CA TRP A 58 4.74 -14.07 -6.32
C TRP A 58 5.38 -12.68 -6.28
N GLN A 59 6.59 -12.54 -6.84
CA GLN A 59 7.24 -11.22 -6.96
C GLN A 59 6.41 -10.22 -7.77
N LEU A 60 5.83 -10.65 -8.90
CA LEU A 60 4.95 -9.80 -9.71
C LEU A 60 3.70 -9.36 -8.94
N ALA A 61 3.02 -10.30 -8.28
CA ALA A 61 1.82 -9.99 -7.50
C ALA A 61 2.12 -9.03 -6.34
N LEU A 62 3.25 -9.22 -5.65
CA LEU A 62 3.70 -8.29 -4.61
C LEU A 62 4.05 -6.91 -5.17
N GLY A 63 4.68 -6.83 -6.34
CA GLY A 63 4.96 -5.57 -7.02
C GLY A 63 3.67 -4.80 -7.31
N MET A 64 2.69 -5.45 -7.94
CA MET A 64 1.38 -4.85 -8.21
C MET A 64 0.66 -4.39 -6.93
N LEU A 65 0.75 -5.16 -5.85
CA LEU A 65 0.16 -4.80 -4.57
C LEU A 65 0.84 -3.57 -3.95
N VAL A 66 2.16 -3.49 -4.05
CA VAL A 66 2.94 -2.34 -3.57
C VAL A 66 2.62 -1.08 -4.36
N ASP A 67 2.58 -1.18 -5.69
CA ASP A 67 2.26 -0.05 -6.58
C ASP A 67 0.83 0.45 -6.37
N GLY A 68 -0.14 -0.47 -6.31
CA GLY A 68 -1.53 -0.14 -6.01
C GLY A 68 -1.69 0.49 -4.61
N GLY A 69 -0.97 -0.04 -3.62
CA GLY A 69 -0.93 0.53 -2.28
C GLY A 69 -0.37 1.95 -2.26
N ALA A 70 0.71 2.21 -2.98
CA ALA A 70 1.30 3.55 -3.08
C ALA A 70 0.34 4.56 -3.74
N SER A 71 -0.31 4.17 -4.83
CA SER A 71 -1.32 5.01 -5.51
C SER A 71 -2.51 5.34 -4.59
N LEU A 72 -2.96 4.37 -3.78
CA LEU A 72 -4.03 4.58 -2.82
C LEU A 72 -3.60 5.50 -1.67
N VAL A 73 -2.36 5.37 -1.17
CA VAL A 73 -1.78 6.29 -0.17
C VAL A 73 -1.80 7.73 -0.66
N GLU A 74 -1.34 7.96 -1.89
CA GLU A 74 -1.30 9.29 -2.51
C GLU A 74 -2.71 9.87 -2.66
N SER A 75 -3.66 9.06 -3.13
CA SER A 75 -5.06 9.46 -3.31
C SER A 75 -5.71 9.88 -1.99
N LEU A 76 -5.53 9.07 -0.93
CA LEU A 76 -6.05 9.36 0.40
C LEU A 76 -5.39 10.61 1.02
N GLY A 77 -4.08 10.77 0.86
CA GLY A 77 -3.35 11.95 1.33
C GLY A 77 -3.81 13.22 0.64
N THR A 78 -4.01 13.17 -0.67
CA THR A 78 -4.50 14.29 -1.49
C THR A 78 -5.92 14.67 -1.09
N ALA A 79 -6.81 13.69 -0.94
CA ALA A 79 -8.19 13.93 -0.51
C ALA A 79 -8.26 14.56 0.89
N GLY A 80 -7.56 13.98 1.88
CA GLY A 80 -7.52 14.52 3.24
C GLY A 80 -6.97 15.95 3.29
N GLY A 81 -5.89 16.22 2.54
CA GLY A 81 -5.32 17.57 2.43
C GLY A 81 -6.28 18.59 1.82
N ALA A 82 -6.99 18.22 0.75
CA ALA A 82 -7.98 19.08 0.10
C ALA A 82 -9.16 19.40 1.03
N TYR A 83 -9.69 18.41 1.75
CA TYR A 83 -10.79 18.64 2.69
C TYR A 83 -10.37 19.56 3.84
N SER A 84 -9.20 19.32 4.46
CA SER A 84 -8.68 20.17 5.53
C SER A 84 -8.42 21.61 5.07
N HIS A 85 -7.92 21.79 3.84
CA HIS A 85 -7.75 23.11 3.24
C HIS A 85 -9.09 23.84 3.08
N ASN A 86 -10.08 23.18 2.48
CA ASN A 86 -11.40 23.75 2.26
C ASN A 86 -12.10 24.11 3.58
N GLU A 87 -11.94 23.28 4.61
CA GLU A 87 -12.46 23.58 5.94
C GLU A 87 -11.85 24.87 6.51
N ARG A 88 -10.53 25.03 6.43
CA ARG A 88 -9.84 26.25 6.89
C ARG A 88 -10.32 27.49 6.16
N VAL A 89 -10.52 27.41 4.84
CA VAL A 89 -11.04 28.53 4.03
C VAL A 89 -12.43 28.94 4.52
N VAL A 90 -13.32 27.98 4.72
CA VAL A 90 -14.69 28.26 5.20
C VAL A 90 -14.70 28.82 6.62
N VAL A 91 -13.94 28.24 7.55
CA VAL A 91 -13.83 28.74 8.92
C VAL A 91 -13.27 30.17 8.93
N THR A 92 -12.31 30.48 8.08
CA THR A 92 -11.73 31.83 7.96
C THR A 92 -12.77 32.81 7.42
N ALA A 93 -13.50 32.44 6.35
CA ALA A 93 -14.56 33.27 5.79
C ALA A 93 -15.68 33.57 6.82
N LEU A 94 -16.09 32.57 7.61
CA LEU A 94 -17.10 32.74 8.66
C LEU A 94 -16.63 33.70 9.77
N LYS A 95 -15.35 33.64 10.15
CA LYS A 95 -14.77 34.54 11.17
C LYS A 95 -14.63 35.99 10.68
N VAL A 96 -14.44 36.20 9.38
CA VAL A 96 -14.34 37.55 8.79
C VAL A 96 -15.74 38.15 8.59
N ALA A 97 -16.77 37.32 8.43
CA ALA A 97 -18.15 37.75 8.25
C ALA A 97 -18.90 38.05 9.57
N SER A 98 -18.32 37.70 10.73
CA SER A 98 -18.84 37.95 12.08
C SER A 98 -18.19 39.17 12.72
#